data_AF-A0A376H521-F1
#
_entry.id   AF-A0A376H521-F1
#
_cell.length_a   1.000
_cell.length_b   1.000
_cell.length_c   1.000
_cell.angle_alpha   90.00
_cell.angle_beta   90.00
_cell.angle_gamma   90.00
#
_symmetry.space_group_name_H-M   'P 1'
#
loop_
_entity.id
_entity.type
_entity.pdbx_description
1 polymer ?
#
loop_
_entity_poly.entity_id
_entity_poly.type
_entity_poly.pdbx_seq_one_letter_code
_entity_poly.pdbx_strand_id
1 'polypeptide(L)' 'MTCSRCKDERIIWGKDKYGRAVAINCPDCNRNGIAVRKETKEWEHGHHRSFLGKR' A
#
# COMPACT_ATOMS: atom_id res chain seq x y z
N MET A 1 -4.98 11.23 -13.40
CA MET A 1 -3.56 11.19 -13.81
C MET A 1 -2.82 10.38 -12.78
N THR A 2 -2.14 9.31 -13.20
CA THR A 2 -1.24 8.52 -12.35
C THR A 2 0.02 9.34 -12.06
N CYS A 3 0.51 9.32 -10.82
CA CYS A 3 1.78 9.97 -10.51
C CYS A 3 2.90 9.26 -11.27
N SER A 4 3.55 9.93 -12.23
CA SER A 4 4.61 9.33 -13.06
C SER A 4 5.84 8.91 -12.27
N ARG A 5 6.04 9.50 -11.07
CA ARG A 5 7.20 9.25 -10.21
C ARG A 5 7.09 7.98 -9.37
N CYS A 6 5.91 7.72 -8.80
CA CYS A 6 5.64 6.52 -8.00
C CYS A 6 4.74 5.51 -8.70
N LYS A 7 4.33 5.78 -9.95
CA LYS A 7 3.42 4.92 -10.74
C LYS A 7 2.14 4.55 -9.98
N ASP A 8 1.59 5.52 -9.24
CA ASP A 8 0.41 5.37 -8.38
C ASP A 8 0.61 4.53 -7.10
N GLU A 9 1.81 3.99 -6.83
CA GLU A 9 2.08 3.24 -5.59
C GLU A 9 2.09 4.13 -4.33
N ARG A 10 2.16 5.46 -4.50
CA ARG A 10 2.28 6.47 -3.41
C ARG A 10 3.56 6.32 -2.57
N ILE A 11 4.42 5.37 -2.90
CA ILE A 11 5.75 5.14 -2.33
C ILE A 11 6.78 5.01 -3.45
N ILE A 12 8.05 5.23 -3.11
CA ILE A 12 9.23 5.03 -3.95
C ILE A 12 10.12 4.04 -3.22
N TRP A 13 10.54 2.99 -3.92
CA TRP A 13 11.42 1.98 -3.37
C TRP A 13 12.89 2.42 -3.49
N GLY A 14 13.60 2.40 -2.37
CA GLY A 14 15.03 2.67 -2.29
C GLY A 14 15.77 1.58 -1.51
N LYS A 15 17.09 1.75 -1.37
CA LYS A 15 17.92 0.92 -0.48
C LYS A 15 18.46 1.77 0.66
N ASP A 16 18.44 1.24 1.88
CA ASP A 16 19.10 1.87 3.01
C ASP A 16 20.63 1.66 2.98
N LYS A 17 21.34 2.23 3.96
CA LYS A 17 22.79 2.07 4.11
C LYS A 17 23.27 0.62 4.32
N TYR A 18 22.36 -0.30 4.60
CA TYR A 18 22.61 -1.73 4.75
C TYR A 18 22.13 -2.54 3.53
N GLY A 19 21.70 -1.87 2.45
CA GLY A 19 21.21 -2.51 1.24
C GLY A 19 19.79 -3.07 1.32
N ARG A 20 19.05 -2.81 2.41
CA ARG A 20 17.68 -3.31 2.58
C ARG A 20 16.70 -2.44 1.82
N ALA A 21 15.68 -3.06 1.22
CA ALA A 21 14.61 -2.35 0.55
C ALA A 21 13.81 -1.51 1.57
N VAL A 22 13.66 -0.22 1.28
CA VAL A 22 12.88 0.71 2.09
C VAL A 22 11.85 1.42 1.23
N ALA A 23 10.64 1.54 1.77
CA ALA A 23 9.58 2.33 1.16
C ALA A 23 9.67 3.76 1.66
N ILE A 24 9.86 4.70 0.73
CA ILE A 24 9.89 6.14 0.99
C ILE A 24 8.60 6.74 0.43
N ASN A 25 7.98 7.67 1.13
CA ASN A 25 6.76 8.31 0.63
C ASN A 25 7.02 9.14 -0.64
N CYS A 26 6.11 9.10 -1.61
CA CYS A 26 6.27 9.90 -2.83
C CYS A 26 6.16 11.41 -2.51
N PRO A 27 7.17 12.23 -2.84
CA PRO A 27 7.17 13.65 -2.47
C PRO A 27 6.15 14.50 -3.25
N ASP A 28 5.65 14.00 -4.39
CA ASP A 28 4.67 14.69 -5.23
C ASP A 28 3.22 14.38 -4.86
N CYS A 29 2.90 13.10 -4.63
CA CYS A 29 1.51 12.67 -4.41
C CYS A 29 1.24 12.08 -3.02
N ASN A 30 2.27 11.83 -2.20
CA ASN A 30 2.14 11.30 -0.84
C ASN A 30 3.08 12.02 0.13
N ARG A 31 3.17 13.34 0.02
CA ARG A 31 4.03 14.17 0.87
C ARG A 31 3.68 14.05 2.36
N ASN A 32 2.40 13.87 2.67
CA ASN A 32 1.89 13.77 4.04
C ASN A 32 2.18 12.41 4.70
N GLY A 33 2.82 11.47 3.99
CA GLY A 33 3.17 10.17 4.55
C GLY A 33 1.93 9.33 4.88
N ILE A 34 0.89 9.40 4.04
CA ILE A 34 -0.29 8.55 4.18
C ILE A 34 0.20 7.10 4.10
N ALA A 35 -0.06 6.34 5.17
CA ALA A 35 0.39 4.98 5.30
C ALA A 35 -0.31 4.10 4.25
N VAL A 36 0.47 3.63 3.26
CA VAL A 36 0.00 2.68 2.23
C VAL A 36 -0.20 1.26 2.81
N ARG A 37 0.31 1.01 4.03
CA ARG A 37 0.21 -0.28 4.73
C ARG A 37 -1.20 -0.74 5.12
N LYS A 38 -2.23 0.10 4.99
CA LYS A 38 -3.57 -0.23 5.52
C LYS A 38 -4.49 -0.97 4.55
N GLU A 39 -4.27 -0.94 3.24
CA GLU A 39 -5.18 -1.65 2.32
C GLU A 39 -4.89 -3.15 2.20
N THR A 40 -3.64 -3.61 2.33
CA THR A 40 -3.33 -5.05 2.18
C THR A 40 -3.73 -5.91 3.38
N LYS A 41 -3.87 -5.34 4.58
CA LYS A 41 -4.35 -6.11 5.76
C LYS A 41 -5.87 -6.27 5.83
N GLU A 42 -6.64 -5.38 5.21
CA GLU A 42 -8.11 -5.54 5.15
C GLU A 42 -8.55 -6.55 4.09
N TRP A 43 -7.69 -6.88 3.11
CA TRP A 43 -7.94 -7.96 2.16
C TRP A 43 -7.55 -9.35 2.67
N GLU A 44 -6.54 -9.49 3.54
CA GLU A 44 -6.17 -10.81 4.10
C GLU A 44 -7.12 -11.31 5.21
N HIS A 45 -7.95 -10.44 5.79
CA HIS A 45 -9.02 -10.84 6.74
C HIS A 45 -10.43 -10.73 6.17
N GLY A 46 -10.58 -10.42 4.88
CA GLY A 46 -11.84 -10.44 4.15
C GLY A 46 -12.21 -11.83 3.63
N HIS A 47 -11.97 -12.90 4.41
CA HIS A 47 -12.46 -14.22 4.08
C HIS A 47 -14.00 -14.22 4.06
N HIS A 48 -14.55 -14.17 2.85
CA HIS A 48 -15.74 -14.87 2.41
C HIS A 48 -16.53 -15.60 3.52
N ARG A 49 -17.54 -14.92 4.08
CA ARG A 49 -18.76 -15.58 4.57
C ARG A 49 -19.96 -14.98 3.88
N SER A 50 -19.97 -15.17 2.56
CA SER A 50 -21.21 -15.21 1.79
C SER A 50 -22.04 -16.39 2.31
N PHE A 51 -23.23 -16.08 2.82
CA PHE A 51 -24.39 -16.96 2.86
C PHE A 51 -24.24 -18.34 3.52
N LEU A 52 -24.48 -18.41 4.83
CA LEU A 52 -25.33 -19.48 5.36
C LEU A 52 -26.59 -18.84 5.95
N GLY A 53 -27.44 -18.39 5.03
CA GLY A 53 -28.87 -18.30 5.30
C GLY A 53 -29.52 -19.64 4.99
N LYS A 54 -30.42 -20.06 5.90
CA LYS A 54 -31.49 -21.06 5.72
C LYS A 54 -31.06 -22.54 5.64
N ARG A 55 -31.23 -23.28 6.74
CA ARG A 55 -32.49 -23.99 7.08
C ARG A 55 -32.43 -24.55 8.48
#